data_AF-A0A958K5K9-F1
#
_entry.id   AF-A0A958K5K9-F1
#
_cell.length_a   1.000
_cell.length_b   1.000
_cell.length_c   1.000
_cell.angle_alpha   90.00
_cell.angle_beta   90.00
_cell.angle_gamma   90.00
#
_symmetry.space_group_name_H-M   'P 1'
#
loop_
_entity.id
_entity.type
_entity.pdbx_description
1 polymer ?
#
loop_
_entity_poly.entity_id
_entity_poly.type
_entity_poly.pdbx_seq_one_letter_code
_entity_poly.pdbx_strand_id
1 'polypeptide(L)'
;MNLGNGAFTKVACCHEEDEERAVRSLAEQIGGQEEDTLLFFCSSHYNLEVVQSAIREQFPCTIVGCTTSGEISDAYSKHTLAATLLPREYFACQTLLISSLSEMGSALPDAFKLEFLN
;
A
#
# COMPACT_ATOMS: atom_id res chain seq x y z
N MET A 1 2.82 21.75 -5.60
CA MET A 1 3.44 21.83 -4.26
C MET A 1 4.57 20.81 -4.25
N ASN A 2 5.72 21.19 -3.72
CA ASN A 2 7.05 20.72 -4.14
C ASN A 2 7.47 19.42 -3.43
N LEU A 3 7.88 18.41 -4.20
CA LEU A 3 8.83 17.37 -3.77
C LEU A 3 9.79 17.16 -4.95
N GLY A 4 11.02 17.63 -4.79
CA GLY A 4 12.07 17.49 -5.79
C GLY A 4 12.39 16.02 -6.07
N ASN A 5 12.92 15.79 -7.28
CA ASN A 5 13.56 14.54 -7.72
C ASN A 5 12.63 13.39 -8.15
N GLY A 6 11.94 13.54 -9.29
CA GLY A 6 11.51 12.42 -10.14
C GLY A 6 10.68 11.28 -9.52
N ALA A 7 10.10 11.46 -8.33
CA ALA A 7 9.34 10.43 -7.66
C ALA A 7 7.94 10.32 -8.29
N PHE A 8 7.68 9.21 -8.96
CA PHE A 8 6.39 8.91 -9.58
C PHE A 8 5.34 8.40 -8.58
N THR A 9 5.73 8.19 -7.32
CA THR A 9 4.88 7.68 -6.24
C THR A 9 4.61 8.77 -5.19
N LYS A 10 3.53 8.61 -4.42
CA LYS A 10 3.27 9.43 -3.23
C LYS A 10 3.38 8.55 -1.99
N VAL A 11 4.06 9.01 -0.95
CA VAL A 11 4.29 8.25 0.29
C VAL A 11 3.79 9.06 1.48
N ALA A 12 3.14 8.41 2.42
CA ALA A 12 2.77 8.99 3.71
C ALA A 12 2.95 8.00 4.86
N CYS A 13 3.14 8.55 6.05
CA CYS A 13 3.15 7.82 7.30
C CYS A 13 2.40 8.61 8.38
N CYS A 14 1.88 7.88 9.37
CA CYS A 14 1.31 8.47 10.57
C CYS A 14 1.57 7.57 11.78
N HIS A 15 1.43 8.15 12.97
CA HIS A 15 1.68 7.50 14.27
C HIS A 15 0.47 7.65 15.22
N GLU A 16 -0.73 7.66 14.67
CA GLU A 16 -1.97 7.82 15.44
C GLU A 16 -2.36 6.48 16.08
N GLU A 17 -2.71 6.47 17.36
CA GLU A 17 -3.17 5.24 18.03
C GLU A 17 -4.56 4.81 17.55
N ASP A 18 -5.40 5.76 17.16
CA ASP A 18 -6.74 5.53 16.62
C ASP A 18 -6.69 5.17 15.13
N GLU A 19 -7.24 4.02 14.77
CA GLU A 19 -7.18 3.46 13.42
C GLU A 19 -7.82 4.38 12.37
N GLU A 20 -8.98 4.95 12.67
CA GLU A 20 -9.71 5.80 11.72
C GLU A 20 -8.96 7.12 11.48
N ARG A 21 -8.40 7.70 12.55
CA ARG A 21 -7.56 8.90 12.45
C ARG A 21 -6.26 8.61 11.71
N ALA A 22 -5.65 7.45 11.92
CA ALA A 22 -4.46 7.03 11.19
C ALA A 22 -4.73 7.01 9.67
N VAL A 23 -5.81 6.36 9.26
CA VAL A 23 -6.18 6.26 7.84
C VAL A 23 -6.56 7.63 7.26
N ARG A 24 -7.30 8.45 8.01
CA ARG A 24 -7.68 9.81 7.57
C ARG A 24 -6.44 10.69 7.38
N SER A 25 -5.49 10.63 8.31
CA SER A 25 -4.22 11.34 8.22
C SER A 25 -3.43 10.93 6.98
N LEU A 26 -3.41 9.63 6.64
CA LEU A 26 -2.82 9.20 5.37
C LEU A 26 -3.56 9.79 4.16
N ALA A 27 -4.89 9.66 4.10
CA ALA A 27 -5.68 10.13 2.97
C ALA A 27 -5.50 11.64 2.71
N GLU A 28 -5.40 12.45 3.77
CA GLU A 28 -5.12 13.89 3.68
C GLU A 28 -3.72 14.20 3.11
N GLN A 29 -2.73 13.32 3.36
CA GLN A 29 -1.37 13.49 2.87
C GLN A 29 -1.18 13.04 1.41
N ILE A 30 -1.79 11.92 1.00
CA ILE A 30 -1.53 11.31 -0.32
C ILE A 30 -2.71 11.37 -1.32
N GLY A 31 -3.94 11.51 -0.83
CA GLY A 31 -5.16 11.43 -1.64
C GLY A 31 -5.31 10.09 -2.37
N GLY A 32 -6.11 10.05 -3.44
CA GLY A 32 -6.24 8.88 -4.31
C GLY A 32 -7.38 9.02 -5.31
N GLN A 33 -7.27 8.32 -6.44
CA GLN A 33 -8.28 8.23 -7.49
C GLN A 33 -8.60 6.76 -7.80
N GLU A 34 -9.76 6.48 -8.39
CA GLU A 34 -10.28 5.12 -8.61
C GLU A 34 -9.27 4.16 -9.27
N GLU A 35 -8.44 4.65 -10.21
CA GLU A 35 -7.52 3.79 -10.94
C GLU A 35 -6.10 3.71 -10.38
N ASP A 36 -5.85 4.33 -9.24
CA ASP A 36 -4.58 4.22 -8.53
C ASP A 36 -4.43 2.85 -7.85
N THR A 37 -3.23 2.57 -7.36
CA THR A 37 -2.99 1.43 -6.46
C THR A 37 -2.33 1.90 -5.17
N LEU A 38 -2.95 1.58 -4.04
CA LEU A 38 -2.44 1.86 -2.71
C LEU A 38 -1.78 0.61 -2.14
N LEU A 39 -0.50 0.69 -1.82
CA LEU A 39 0.20 -0.29 -1.00
C LEU A 39 0.32 0.26 0.43
N PHE A 40 -0.16 -0.46 1.44
CA PHE A 40 -0.04 -0.02 2.83
C PHE A 40 0.54 -1.10 3.77
N PHE A 41 1.12 -0.61 4.86
CA PHE A 41 1.71 -1.39 5.95
C PHE A 41 1.19 -0.84 7.27
N CYS A 42 0.64 -1.70 8.13
CA CYS A 42 0.09 -1.31 9.42
C CYS A 42 0.77 -2.06 10.57
N SER A 43 0.94 -1.39 11.72
CA SER A 43 1.38 -2.01 12.96
C SER A 43 0.44 -3.14 13.38
N SER A 44 0.99 -4.18 14.01
CA SER A 44 0.21 -5.28 14.59
C SER A 44 -0.66 -4.87 15.78
N HIS A 45 -0.49 -3.64 16.30
CA HIS A 45 -1.30 -3.11 17.40
C HIS A 45 -2.67 -2.61 16.96
N TYR A 46 -2.87 -2.37 15.65
CA TYR A 46 -4.17 -1.92 15.15
C TYR A 46 -5.17 -3.06 15.00
N ASN A 47 -6.45 -2.72 15.19
CA ASN A 47 -7.52 -3.59 14.75
C ASN A 47 -7.61 -3.58 13.21
N LEU A 48 -7.22 -4.69 12.59
CA LEU A 48 -7.20 -4.85 11.14
C LEU A 48 -8.58 -4.68 10.48
N GLU A 49 -9.66 -5.05 11.15
CA GLU A 49 -11.02 -4.91 10.61
C GLU A 49 -11.42 -3.43 10.52
N VAL A 50 -10.99 -2.63 11.50
CA VAL A 50 -11.22 -1.18 11.52
C VAL A 50 -10.37 -0.50 10.45
N VAL A 51 -9.07 -0.84 10.38
CA VAL A 51 -8.16 -0.31 9.36
C VAL A 51 -8.65 -0.66 7.95
N GLN A 52 -9.04 -1.92 7.71
CA GLN A 52 -9.56 -2.34 6.42
C GLN A 52 -10.81 -1.55 6.02
N SER A 53 -11.74 -1.36 6.96
CA SER A 53 -12.99 -0.65 6.70
C SER A 53 -12.71 0.83 6.38
N ALA A 54 -11.93 1.51 7.23
CA ALA A 54 -11.57 2.90 7.05
C ALA A 54 -10.76 3.13 5.76
N ILE A 55 -9.82 2.25 5.40
CA ILE A 55 -9.05 2.39 4.15
C ILE A 55 -9.96 2.28 2.93
N ARG A 56 -10.90 1.32 2.92
CA ARG A 56 -11.85 1.16 1.81
C ARG A 56 -12.81 2.33 1.67
N GLU A 57 -13.11 3.03 2.77
CA GLU A 57 -13.93 4.25 2.73
C GLU A 57 -13.17 5.46 2.18
N GLN A 58 -11.88 5.58 2.50
CA GLN A 58 -11.07 6.75 2.12
C GLN A 58 -10.42 6.62 0.74
N PHE A 59 -10.14 5.41 0.28
CA PHE A 59 -9.44 5.16 -0.98
C PHE A 59 -10.35 4.38 -1.94
N PRO A 60 -10.77 4.99 -3.06
CA PRO A 60 -11.66 4.33 -4.02
C PRO A 60 -10.91 3.38 -4.98
N CYS A 61 -9.66 3.04 -4.68
CA CYS A 61 -8.71 2.44 -5.60
C CYS A 61 -8.33 1.00 -5.23
N THR A 62 -7.45 0.37 -6.01
CA THR A 62 -6.97 -0.98 -5.67
C THR A 62 -6.08 -0.90 -4.43
N ILE A 63 -6.44 -1.65 -3.38
CA ILE A 63 -5.73 -1.65 -2.11
C ILE A 63 -5.01 -2.97 -1.91
N VAL A 64 -3.70 -2.91 -1.69
CA VAL A 64 -2.85 -4.04 -1.30
C VAL A 64 -2.29 -3.73 0.09
N GLY A 65 -2.55 -4.61 1.05
CA GLY A 65 -2.02 -4.49 2.40
C GLY A 65 -1.23 -5.72 2.78
N CYS A 66 -0.15 -5.54 3.53
CA CYS A 66 0.47 -6.65 4.25
C CYS A 66 0.36 -6.42 5.76
N THR A 67 0.02 -7.49 6.49
CA THR A 67 0.02 -7.50 7.95
C THR A 67 1.22 -8.32 8.38
N THR A 68 2.14 -7.72 9.16
CA THR A 68 3.49 -8.21 9.55
C THR A 68 4.59 -7.88 8.52
N SER A 69 5.65 -7.11 8.79
CA SER A 69 6.20 -6.52 10.02
C SER A 69 6.21 -4.98 9.89
N GLY A 70 5.29 -4.30 10.57
CA GLY A 70 5.05 -2.86 10.47
C GLY A 70 6.08 -1.97 11.16
N GLU A 71 7.38 -2.17 10.87
CA GLU A 71 8.48 -1.36 11.45
C GLU A 71 9.59 -1.07 10.42
N ILE A 72 9.26 -1.02 9.14
CA ILE A 72 10.17 -0.46 8.13
C ILE A 72 9.86 1.05 8.01
N SER A 73 10.11 1.77 9.09
CA SER A 73 10.44 3.18 9.09
C SER A 73 11.78 3.34 9.82
N ASP A 74 12.36 4.54 9.87
CA ASP A 74 13.70 4.77 10.45
C ASP A 74 13.87 4.31 11.93
N ALA A 75 12.81 3.83 12.60
CA ALA A 75 12.86 3.19 13.92
C ALA A 75 11.69 2.20 14.12
N TYR A 76 11.90 1.19 14.98
CA TYR A 76 10.87 0.31 15.56
C TYR A 76 9.77 1.18 16.21
N SER A 77 8.69 1.47 15.47
CA SER A 77 7.64 2.41 15.87
C SER A 77 6.32 1.66 16.05
N LYS A 78 5.73 1.81 17.23
CA LYS A 78 4.39 1.28 17.53
C LYS A 78 3.33 2.20 16.93
N HIS A 79 2.15 1.65 16.61
CA HIS A 79 1.02 2.41 16.06
C HIS A 79 1.38 3.20 14.80
N THR A 80 2.15 2.58 13.90
CA THR A 80 2.52 3.18 12.62
C THR A 80 1.68 2.61 11.50
N LEU A 81 1.15 3.51 10.67
CA LEU A 81 0.51 3.19 9.40
C LEU A 81 1.23 3.97 8.29
N ALA A 82 1.77 3.24 7.32
CA ALA A 82 2.49 3.81 6.18
C ALA A 82 1.86 3.35 4.87
N ALA A 83 1.86 4.22 3.87
CA ALA A 83 1.30 3.91 2.57
C ALA A 83 2.09 4.55 1.42
N THR A 84 2.10 3.85 0.29
CA THR A 84 2.61 4.29 -1.00
C THR A 84 1.49 4.21 -2.02
N LEU A 85 1.14 5.35 -2.61
CA LEU A 85 0.23 5.42 -3.74
C LEU A 85 1.01 5.36 -5.04
N LEU A 86 0.59 4.47 -5.93
CA LEU A 86 1.06 4.30 -7.30
C LEU A 86 0.02 4.91 -8.25
N PRO A 87 0.25 6.12 -8.77
CA PRO A 87 -0.71 6.78 -9.65
C PRO A 87 -0.83 6.06 -10.99
N ARG A 88 -2.06 5.97 -11.53
CA ARG A 88 -2.35 5.38 -12.85
C ARG A 88 -1.54 6.02 -13.99
N GLU A 89 -1.16 7.28 -13.85
CA GLU A 89 -0.39 8.02 -14.87
C GLU A 89 1.01 7.45 -15.11
N TYR A 90 1.56 6.74 -14.11
CA TYR A 90 2.93 6.24 -14.12
C TYR A 90 3.02 4.72 -13.96
N PHE A 91 1.99 4.07 -13.42
CA PHE A 91 2.01 2.65 -13.10
C PHE A 91 0.81 1.90 -13.67
N ALA A 92 1.06 0.67 -14.13
CA ALA A 92 0.04 -0.33 -14.38
C ALA A 92 0.20 -1.44 -13.32
N CYS A 93 -0.83 -1.68 -12.53
CA CYS A 93 -0.81 -2.66 -11.46
C CYS A 93 -1.86 -3.75 -11.71
N GLN A 94 -1.50 -5.00 -11.41
CA GLN A 94 -2.41 -6.14 -11.44
C GLN A 94 -2.19 -6.99 -10.20
N THR A 95 -3.27 -7.35 -9.52
CA THR A 95 -3.25 -8.26 -8.37
C THR A 95 -3.61 -9.67 -8.82
N LEU A 96 -2.74 -10.64 -8.50
CA LEU A 96 -2.95 -12.05 -8.82
C LEU A 96 -2.90 -12.87 -7.54
N LEU A 97 -3.87 -13.78 -7.37
CA LEU A 97 -3.88 -14.73 -6.26
C LEU A 97 -2.94 -15.89 -6.57
N ILE A 98 -1.88 -16.05 -5.77
CA ILE A 98 -1.05 -17.25 -5.76
C ILE A 98 -1.56 -18.14 -4.63
N SER A 99 -2.34 -19.16 -4.99
CA SER A 99 -2.94 -20.09 -4.01
C SER A 99 -1.91 -20.99 -3.32
N SER A 100 -0.75 -21.20 -3.95
CA SER A 100 0.33 -22.03 -3.44
C SER A 100 1.68 -21.39 -3.76
N LEU A 101 2.45 -21.05 -2.73
CA LEU A 101 3.77 -20.43 -2.89
C LEU A 101 4.75 -21.36 -3.64
N SER A 102 4.60 -22.67 -3.49
CA SER A 102 5.38 -23.67 -4.23
C SER A 102 5.13 -23.64 -5.74
N GLU A 103 4.01 -23.07 -6.17
CA GLU A 103 3.61 -22.96 -7.58
C GLU A 103 3.87 -21.58 -8.17
N MET A 104 4.48 -20.66 -7.40
CA MET A 104 4.69 -19.27 -7.82
C MET A 104 5.37 -19.15 -9.19
N GLY A 105 6.37 -19.98 -9.50
CA GLY A 105 7.07 -19.95 -10.79
C GLY A 105 6.18 -20.32 -11.99
N SER A 106 5.21 -21.21 -11.79
CA SER A 106 4.29 -21.67 -12.85
C SER A 106 2.99 -20.87 -12.90
N ALA A 107 2.59 -20.24 -11.78
CA ALA A 107 1.33 -19.49 -11.65
C ALA A 107 1.39 -18.09 -12.28
N LEU A 108 2.57 -17.57 -12.61
CA LEU A 108 2.71 -16.27 -13.25
C LEU A 108 2.23 -16.34 -14.73
N PRO A 109 1.30 -15.47 -15.15
CA PRO A 109 0.96 -15.32 -16.57
C PRO A 109 2.21 -14.99 -17.40
N ASP A 110 2.23 -15.39 -18.66
CA ASP A 110 3.40 -15.12 -19.53
C ASP A 110 3.70 -13.63 -19.69
N ALA A 111 2.69 -12.76 -19.53
CA ALA A 111 2.86 -11.31 -19.49
C ALA A 111 3.73 -10.82 -18.31
N PHE A 112 3.75 -11.53 -17.18
CA PHE A 112 4.63 -11.22 -16.04
C PHE A 112 6.02 -11.83 -16.16
N LYS A 113 6.21 -12.85 -17.01
CA LYS A 113 7.53 -13.50 -17.20
C LYS A 113 8.49 -12.70 -18.08
N LEU A 114 7.98 -11.74 -18.87
CA LEU A 114 8.78 -10.96 -19.81
C LEU A 114 9.46 -9.72 -19.20
N GLU A 115 9.11 -9.30 -17.97
CA GLU A 115 9.73 -8.14 -17.31
C GLU A 115 10.84 -8.49 -16.31
N PHE A 116 11.04 -9.77 -15.95
CA PHE A 116 12.10 -10.20 -15.01
C PHE A 116 13.34 -10.79 -15.69
N LEU A 117 13.48 -10.67 -17.02
CA LEU A 117 14.59 -11.23 -17.80
C LEU A 117 15.24 -10.25 -18.78
N ASN A 118 15.32 -8.96 -18.43
CA ASN A 118 16.27 -8.03 -19.06
C ASN A 118 17.22 -7.43 -18.02
#